data_AF-A0A836PLN2-F1
#
_entry.id   AF-A0A836PLN2-F1
#
_cell.length_a   1.000
_cell.length_b   1.000
_cell.length_c   1.000
_cell.angle_alpha   90.00
_cell.angle_beta   90.00
_cell.angle_gamma   90.00
#
_symmetry.space_group_name_H-M   'P 1'
#
loop_
_entity.id
_entity.type
_entity.pdbx_description
1 polymer ?
#
loop_
_entity_poly.entity_id
_entity_poly.type
_entity_poly.pdbx_seq_one_letter_code
_entity_poly.pdbx_strand_id
1 'polypeptide(L)'
;MYLYQYILLAGFTCLLFFRGTKFAAITFLTGWTVYLVSTPGLEYKFYFIAAATIETAIAFTLNNKYRLVSWLGYMLIPVNIVGLILHINEVKMYYDVTYALISVTQFLLLTIRAIPNGLNGLGAKHPLVRAVNFDSRGAYVIMYKNPQTKG
;
A
#
# COMPACT_ATOMS: atom_id res chain seq x y z
N MET A 1 -3.38 -9.36 17.49
CA MET A 1 -3.52 -9.05 16.05
C MET A 1 -4.97 -9.21 15.64
N TYR A 2 -5.49 -8.31 14.82
CA TYR A 2 -6.88 -8.36 14.36
C TYR A 2 -7.04 -9.30 13.16
N LEU A 3 -8.25 -9.86 12.97
CA LEU A 3 -8.55 -10.81 11.89
C LEU A 3 -8.15 -10.29 10.49
N TYR A 4 -8.34 -8.99 10.22
CA TYR A 4 -7.99 -8.39 8.93
C TYR A 4 -6.49 -8.45 8.63
N GLN A 5 -5.63 -8.44 9.66
CA GLN A 5 -4.18 -8.50 9.46
C GLN A 5 -3.77 -9.87 8.90
N TYR A 6 -4.36 -10.95 9.40
CA TYR A 6 -4.12 -12.30 8.87
C TYR A 6 -4.60 -12.45 7.42
N ILE A 7 -5.75 -11.87 7.09
CA ILE A 7 -6.30 -11.86 5.73
C ILE A 7 -5.34 -11.13 4.78
N LEU A 8 -4.85 -9.95 5.18
CA LEU A 8 -3.87 -9.20 4.39
C LEU A 8 -2.55 -9.96 4.22
N LEU A 9 -2.02 -10.60 5.27
CA LEU A 9 -0.81 -11.42 5.18
C LEU A 9 -0.95 -12.53 4.13
N ALA A 10 -2.06 -13.27 4.19
CA ALA A 10 -2.37 -14.33 3.24
C ALA A 10 -2.51 -13.76 1.82
N GLY A 11 -3.21 -12.63 1.67
CA GLY A 11 -3.36 -11.92 0.40
C GLY A 11 -2.00 -11.50 -0.20
N PHE A 12 -1.14 -10.86 0.58
CA PHE A 12 0.20 -10.46 0.11
C PHE A 12 1.08 -11.66 -0.24
N THR A 13 0.92 -12.79 0.46
CA THR A 13 1.58 -14.05 0.11
C THR A 13 1.12 -14.54 -1.26
N CYS A 14 -0.19 -14.49 -1.54
CA CYS A 14 -0.72 -14.83 -2.87
C CYS A 14 -0.20 -13.88 -3.97
N LEU A 15 0.01 -12.60 -3.67
CA LEU A 15 0.57 -11.63 -4.62
C LEU A 15 2.02 -11.92 -5.04
N LEU A 16 2.73 -12.81 -4.35
CA LEU A 16 4.10 -13.24 -4.73
C LEU A 16 4.13 -14.03 -6.05
N PHE A 17 3.03 -14.72 -6.39
CA PHE A 17 2.94 -15.52 -7.61
C PHE A 17 2.84 -14.66 -8.88
N PHE A 18 2.52 -13.37 -8.76
CA PHE A 18 2.34 -12.47 -9.88
C PHE A 18 3.54 -11.54 -10.07
N ARG A 19 4.19 -11.62 -11.24
CA ARG A 19 5.40 -10.82 -11.55
C ARG A 19 5.18 -9.30 -11.40
N GLY A 20 3.97 -8.82 -11.69
CA GLY A 20 3.61 -7.41 -11.61
C GLY A 20 3.57 -6.83 -10.19
N THR A 21 3.33 -7.68 -9.19
CA THR A 21 3.13 -7.28 -7.78
C THR A 21 4.17 -7.87 -6.83
N LYS A 22 4.95 -8.87 -7.28
CA LYS A 22 5.93 -9.59 -6.46
C LYS A 22 6.85 -8.68 -5.66
N PHE A 23 7.37 -7.60 -6.26
CA PHE A 23 8.24 -6.64 -5.54
C PHE A 23 7.48 -5.94 -4.40
N ALA A 24 6.26 -5.48 -4.65
CA ALA A 24 5.44 -4.85 -3.62
C ALA A 24 5.10 -5.83 -2.50
N ALA A 25 4.68 -7.05 -2.86
CA ALA A 25 4.37 -8.10 -1.90
C ALA A 25 5.57 -8.45 -1.00
N ILE A 26 6.77 -8.62 -1.56
CA ILE A 26 7.99 -8.85 -0.78
C ILE A 26 8.25 -7.68 0.18
N THR A 27 8.13 -6.44 -0.30
CA THR A 27 8.39 -5.24 0.53
C THR A 27 7.44 -5.17 1.74
N PHE A 28 6.15 -5.41 1.53
CA PHE A 28 5.15 -5.44 2.61
C PHE A 28 5.42 -6.58 3.59
N LEU A 29 5.65 -7.80 3.10
CA LEU A 29 5.91 -8.96 3.95
C LEU A 29 7.19 -8.78 4.78
N THR A 30 8.25 -8.23 4.20
CA THR A 30 9.48 -7.91 4.92
C THR A 30 9.22 -6.87 6.00
N GLY A 31 8.52 -5.77 5.68
CA GLY A 31 8.20 -4.74 6.67
C GLY A 31 7.37 -5.28 7.85
N TRP A 32 6.36 -6.10 7.57
CA TRP A 32 5.58 -6.78 8.62
C TRP A 32 6.40 -7.77 9.44
N THR A 33 7.35 -8.48 8.81
CA THR A 33 8.26 -9.37 9.53
C THR A 33 9.13 -8.59 10.49
N VAL A 34 9.73 -7.48 10.03
CA VAL A 34 10.53 -6.57 10.88
C VAL A 34 9.67 -6.07 12.05
N TYR A 35 8.45 -5.64 11.76
CA TYR A 35 7.51 -5.19 12.78
C TYR A 35 7.21 -6.27 13.83
N LEU A 36 6.85 -7.49 13.42
CA LEU A 36 6.52 -8.58 14.34
C LEU A 36 7.69 -9.04 15.20
N VAL A 37 8.92 -8.96 14.67
CA VAL A 37 10.13 -9.33 15.43
C VAL A 37 10.55 -8.21 16.38
N SER A 38 10.30 -6.94 16.04
CA SER A 38 10.84 -5.79 16.79
C SER A 38 9.87 -5.22 17.84
N THR A 39 8.58 -5.54 17.76
CA THR A 39 7.54 -4.98 18.65
C THR A 39 7.18 -5.77 19.92
N PRO A 40 7.50 -7.07 20.08
CA PRO A 40 7.22 -7.78 21.33
C PRO A 40 7.90 -7.11 22.52
N GLY A 41 7.11 -6.78 23.55
CA GLY A 41 7.62 -6.18 24.80
C GLY A 41 7.89 -4.68 24.75
N LEU A 42 7.63 -3.99 23.63
CA LEU A 42 7.72 -2.54 23.56
C LEU A 42 6.55 -1.86 24.26
N GLU A 43 6.81 -0.70 24.89
CA GLU A 43 5.74 0.18 25.32
C GLU A 43 4.91 0.69 24.14
N TYR A 44 3.63 0.98 24.37
CA TYR A 44 2.69 1.39 23.33
C TYR A 44 3.17 2.60 22.51
N LYS A 45 3.91 3.54 23.10
CA LYS A 45 4.44 4.71 22.38
C LYS A 45 5.43 4.30 21.28
N PHE A 46 6.32 3.36 21.61
CA PHE A 46 7.33 2.85 20.66
C PHE A 46 6.71 1.99 19.57
N TYR A 47 5.58 1.32 19.85
CA TYR A 47 4.81 0.59 18.84
C TYR A 47 4.35 1.49 17.69
N PHE A 48 3.75 2.65 17.99
CA PHE A 48 3.25 3.57 16.95
C PHE A 48 4.39 4.22 16.15
N ILE A 49 5.51 4.52 16.82
CA ILE A 49 6.71 5.05 16.17
C ILE A 49 7.30 3.99 15.23
N ALA A 50 7.49 2.76 15.71
CA ALA A 50 8.01 1.66 14.90
C ALA A 50 7.11 1.37 13.68
N ALA A 51 5.79 1.35 13.87
CA ALA A 51 4.83 1.23 12.78
C ALA A 51 5.00 2.36 11.75
N ALA A 52 5.01 3.62 12.19
CA ALA A 52 5.19 4.76 11.29
C ALA A 52 6.52 4.71 10.51
N THR A 53 7.62 4.32 11.18
CA THR A 53 8.94 4.17 10.53
C THR A 53 8.93 3.08 9.47
N ILE A 54 8.34 1.92 9.78
CA ILE A 54 8.26 0.79 8.84
C ILE A 54 7.39 1.15 7.64
N GLU A 55 6.22 1.76 7.87
CA GLU A 55 5.34 2.22 6.79
C GLU A 55 6.03 3.26 5.90
N THR A 56 6.81 4.17 6.50
CA THR A 56 7.62 5.15 5.74
C THR A 56 8.64 4.45 4.84
N ALA A 57 9.35 3.44 5.36
CA ALA A 57 10.33 2.68 4.61
C ALA A 57 9.69 1.88 3.46
N ILE A 58 8.55 1.24 3.71
CA ILE A 58 7.76 0.54 2.68
C ILE A 58 7.31 1.56 1.61
N ALA A 59 6.66 2.66 2.01
CA ALA A 59 6.14 3.67 1.11
C ALA A 59 7.26 4.28 0.23
N PHE A 60 8.41 4.60 0.81
CA PHE A 60 9.56 5.12 0.07
C PHE A 60 10.09 4.10 -0.96
N THR A 61 10.24 2.84 -0.55
CA THR A 61 10.72 1.76 -1.42
C THR A 61 9.78 1.52 -2.61
N LEU A 62 8.47 1.63 -2.38
CA LEU A 62 7.46 1.42 -3.41
C LEU A 62 7.23 2.63 -4.33
N ASN A 63 7.59 3.84 -3.90
CA ASN A 63 7.24 5.10 -4.58
C ASN A 63 7.64 5.15 -6.06
N ASN A 64 8.74 4.49 -6.45
CA ASN A 64 9.21 4.52 -7.84
C ASN A 64 8.34 3.69 -8.80
N LYS A 65 7.67 2.64 -8.33
CA LYS A 65 6.96 1.66 -9.17
C LYS A 65 5.48 1.51 -8.82
N TYR A 66 5.09 1.87 -7.60
CA TYR A 66 3.74 1.78 -7.05
C TYR A 66 3.44 3.07 -6.26
N ARG A 67 3.45 4.23 -6.95
CA ARG A 67 3.18 5.58 -6.41
C ARG A 67 1.89 5.67 -5.63
N LEU A 68 0.77 5.16 -6.16
CA LEU A 68 -0.52 5.26 -5.46
C LEU A 68 -0.52 4.46 -4.16
N VAL A 69 0.05 3.25 -4.19
CA VAL A 69 0.21 2.40 -3.00
C VAL A 69 1.15 3.07 -1.98
N SER A 70 2.21 3.72 -2.46
CA SER A 70 3.14 4.50 -1.65
C SER A 70 2.48 5.72 -1.01
N TRP A 71 1.63 6.46 -1.72
CA TRP A 71 0.87 7.58 -1.14
C TRP A 71 -0.07 7.14 -0.04
N LEU A 72 -0.76 6.01 -0.22
CA LEU A 72 -1.55 5.39 0.85
C LEU A 72 -0.66 4.98 2.04
N GLY A 73 0.56 4.48 1.78
CA GLY A 73 1.52 4.18 2.84
C GLY A 73 1.99 5.43 3.60
N TYR A 74 2.22 6.55 2.91
CA TYR A 74 2.50 7.83 3.55
C TYR A 74 1.32 8.35 4.37
N MET A 75 0.07 8.08 3.97
CA MET A 75 -1.12 8.39 4.78
C MET A 75 -1.20 7.57 6.07
N LEU A 76 -0.56 6.40 6.16
CA LEU A 76 -0.51 5.63 7.40
C LEU A 76 0.38 6.30 8.47
N ILE A 77 1.29 7.19 8.10
CA ILE A 77 2.15 7.93 9.06
C ILE A 77 1.30 8.82 9.98
N PRO A 78 0.50 9.78 9.48
CA PRO A 78 -0.36 10.58 10.33
C PRO A 78 -1.42 9.72 11.04
N VAL A 79 -1.88 8.60 10.45
CA VAL A 79 -2.79 7.66 11.12
C VAL A 79 -2.14 7.04 12.35
N ASN A 80 -0.86 6.68 12.30
CA ASN A 80 -0.13 6.19 13.48
C ASN A 80 0.09 7.28 14.54
N ILE A 81 0.33 8.52 14.13
CA ILE A 81 0.45 9.66 15.06
C ILE A 81 -0.90 9.94 15.75
N VAL A 82 -1.99 9.99 14.99
CA VAL A 82 -3.35 10.15 15.52
C VAL A 82 -3.74 8.93 16.37
N GLY A 83 -3.33 7.73 15.97
CA GLY A 83 -3.52 6.49 16.70
C GLY A 83 -2.94 6.53 18.10
N LEU A 84 -1.75 7.12 18.26
CA LEU A 84 -1.15 7.37 19.57
C LEU A 84 -2.05 8.25 20.45
N ILE A 85 -2.59 9.34 19.89
CA ILE A 85 -3.49 10.27 20.61
C ILE A 85 -4.81 9.58 20.97
N LEU A 86 -5.39 8.81 20.04
CA LEU A 86 -6.63 8.07 20.26
C LEU A 86 -6.47 6.95 21.29
N HIS A 87 -5.29 6.33 21.35
CA HIS A 87 -4.99 5.31 22.35
C HIS A 87 -4.98 5.87 23.77
N ILE A 88 -4.45 7.08 23.95
CA ILE A 88 -4.45 7.80 25.24
C ILE A 88 -5.87 8.13 25.69
N ASN A 89 -6.77 8.45 24.74
CA ASN A 89 -8.16 8.77 25.01
C ASN A 89 -9.10 7.53 25.02
N GLU A 90 -8.54 6.31 25.02
CA GLU A 90 -9.27 5.04 24.99
C GLU A 90 -10.19 4.81 23.77
N VAL A 91 -10.06 5.60 22.71
CA VAL A 91 -10.90 5.50 21.50
C VAL A 91 -10.21 4.72 20.38
N LYS A 92 -9.71 3.53 20.72
CA LYS A 92 -8.80 2.72 19.87
C LYS A 92 -9.44 2.25 18.55
N MET A 93 -10.76 2.08 18.53
CA MET A 93 -11.50 1.55 17.37
C MET A 93 -11.33 2.39 16.10
N TYR A 94 -11.29 3.73 16.21
CA TYR A 94 -11.16 4.59 15.02
C TYR A 94 -9.80 4.41 14.33
N TYR A 95 -8.74 4.26 15.11
CA TYR A 95 -7.41 3.98 14.57
C TYR A 95 -7.41 2.66 13.79
N ASP A 96 -7.96 1.60 14.38
CA ASP A 96 -7.98 0.27 13.76
C ASP A 96 -8.79 0.25 12.46
N VAL A 97 -9.94 0.93 12.44
CA VAL A 97 -10.79 1.04 11.24
C VAL A 97 -10.09 1.83 10.14
N THR A 98 -9.49 2.98 10.46
CA THR A 98 -8.79 3.81 9.46
C THR A 98 -7.56 3.08 8.90
N TYR A 99 -6.77 2.44 9.76
CA TYR A 99 -5.60 1.67 9.34
C TYR A 99 -6.00 0.48 8.45
N ALA A 100 -7.05 -0.26 8.82
CA ALA A 100 -7.56 -1.37 8.02
C ALA A 100 -8.04 -0.91 6.64
N LEU A 101 -8.79 0.19 6.56
CA LEU A 101 -9.34 0.70 5.31
C LEU A 101 -8.24 1.08 4.30
N ILE A 102 -7.20 1.76 4.77
CA ILE A 102 -6.05 2.14 3.93
C ILE A 102 -5.30 0.89 3.47
N SER A 103 -5.01 -0.04 4.39
CA SER A 103 -4.27 -1.28 4.09
C SER A 103 -5.01 -2.18 3.10
N VAL A 104 -6.33 -2.32 3.25
CA VAL A 104 -7.18 -3.06 2.30
C VAL A 104 -7.18 -2.38 0.94
N THR A 105 -7.23 -1.05 0.89
CA THR A 105 -7.17 -0.30 -0.37
C THR A 105 -5.85 -0.52 -1.10
N GLN A 106 -4.71 -0.51 -0.38
CA GLN A 106 -3.40 -0.85 -0.95
C GLN A 106 -3.38 -2.27 -1.55
N PHE A 107 -3.93 -3.24 -0.81
CA PHE A 107 -4.03 -4.62 -1.28
C PHE A 107 -4.90 -4.76 -2.53
N LEU A 108 -6.05 -4.08 -2.59
CA LEU A 108 -6.94 -4.09 -3.75
C LEU A 108 -6.25 -3.49 -4.99
N LEU A 109 -5.59 -2.34 -4.86
CA LEU A 109 -4.84 -1.71 -5.97
C LEU A 109 -3.75 -2.64 -6.52
N LEU A 110 -3.05 -3.36 -5.64
CA LEU A 110 -2.05 -4.34 -6.07
C LEU A 110 -2.70 -5.55 -6.73
N THR A 111 -3.80 -6.08 -6.18
CA THR A 111 -4.53 -7.22 -6.76
C THR A 111 -5.00 -6.91 -8.18
N ILE A 112 -5.52 -5.70 -8.41
CA ILE A 112 -5.92 -5.24 -9.74
C ILE A 112 -4.74 -5.30 -10.73
N ARG A 113 -3.53 -4.95 -10.27
CA ARG A 113 -2.29 -5.00 -11.06
C ARG A 113 -1.72 -6.42 -11.24
N ALA A 114 -2.11 -7.36 -10.39
CA ALA A 114 -1.73 -8.76 -10.49
C ALA A 114 -2.42 -9.47 -11.68
N ILE A 115 -3.58 -8.99 -12.11
CA ILE A 115 -4.39 -9.58 -13.18
C ILE A 115 -3.77 -9.21 -14.55
N PRO A 116 -3.05 -10.14 -15.23
CA PRO A 116 -2.22 -9.79 -16.38
C PRO A 116 -3.01 -9.46 -17.66
N ASN A 117 -4.30 -9.84 -17.72
CA ASN A 117 -5.12 -9.76 -18.94
C ASN A 117 -6.56 -9.24 -18.74
N GLY A 118 -7.07 -9.16 -17.51
CA GLY A 118 -8.48 -8.83 -17.23
C GLY A 118 -8.85 -7.35 -17.42
N LEU A 119 -7.89 -6.43 -17.23
CA LEU A 119 -8.11 -4.99 -17.46
C LEU A 119 -7.72 -4.51 -18.86
N ASN A 120 -6.92 -5.28 -19.60
CA ASN A 120 -6.59 -4.95 -20.99
C ASN A 120 -7.84 -5.02 -21.89
N GLY A 121 -8.82 -5.86 -21.55
CA GLY A 121 -10.12 -5.93 -22.21
C GLY A 121 -11.07 -4.75 -21.89
N LEU A 122 -10.84 -4.03 -20.79
CA LEU A 122 -11.66 -2.87 -20.38
C LEU A 122 -11.20 -1.55 -21.02
N GLY A 123 -10.17 -1.59 -21.86
CA GLY A 123 -9.60 -0.44 -22.54
C GLY A 123 -8.87 0.51 -21.60
N ALA A 124 -7.79 1.13 -22.09
CA ALA A 124 -7.00 2.14 -21.37
C ALA A 124 -7.80 3.40 -20.94
N LYS A 125 -9.10 3.47 -21.27
CA LYS A 125 -10.01 4.57 -20.96
C LYS A 125 -10.70 4.41 -19.59
N HIS A 126 -10.74 3.21 -19.00
CA HIS A 126 -11.41 3.03 -17.72
C HIS A 126 -10.62 3.72 -16.59
N PRO A 127 -11.25 4.55 -15.73
CA PRO A 127 -10.54 5.36 -14.73
C PRO A 127 -9.72 4.52 -13.74
N LEU A 128 -10.19 3.32 -13.38
CA LEU A 128 -9.40 2.35 -12.58
C LEU A 128 -8.13 1.88 -13.29
N VAL A 129 -8.20 1.58 -14.59
CA VAL A 129 -7.02 1.21 -15.40
C VAL A 129 -6.06 2.38 -15.48
N ARG A 130 -6.58 3.61 -15.63
CA ARG A 130 -5.78 4.83 -15.67
C ARG A 130 -5.10 5.11 -14.33
N ALA A 131 -5.79 4.97 -13.21
CA ALA A 131 -5.21 5.14 -11.87
C ALA A 131 -4.08 4.13 -11.63
N VAL A 132 -4.33 2.85 -11.93
CA VAL A 132 -3.35 1.77 -11.75
C VAL A 132 -2.19 1.84 -12.77
N ASN A 133 -2.38 2.43 -13.95
CA ASN A 133 -1.32 2.64 -14.95
C ASN A 133 -0.60 4.00 -14.85
N PHE A 134 -1.19 5.02 -14.22
CA PHE A 134 -0.50 6.27 -13.81
C PHE A 134 0.71 5.98 -12.92
N ASP A 135 0.65 4.81 -12.28
CA ASP A 135 1.65 4.14 -11.47
C ASP A 135 2.89 3.63 -12.25
N SER A 136 2.87 3.66 -13.58
CA SER A 136 3.97 3.21 -14.43
C SER A 136 4.70 4.36 -15.11
N ARG A 137 6.04 4.28 -15.26
CA ARG A 137 6.80 5.18 -16.16
C ARG A 137 6.22 5.21 -17.58
N GLY A 138 5.49 4.17 -17.99
CA GLY A 138 4.77 4.11 -19.26
C GLY A 138 3.73 5.21 -19.43
N ALA A 139 2.99 5.61 -18.39
CA ALA A 139 2.01 6.70 -18.50
C ALA A 139 2.67 8.07 -18.74
N TYR A 140 3.80 8.34 -18.09
CA TYR A 140 4.62 9.53 -18.37
C TYR A 140 5.18 9.51 -19.79
N VAL A 141 5.69 8.36 -20.23
CA VAL A 141 6.20 8.20 -21.60
C VAL A 141 5.09 8.36 -22.65
N ILE A 142 3.89 7.82 -22.42
CA ILE A 142 2.74 7.94 -23.34
C ILE A 142 2.21 9.38 -23.39
N MET A 143 2.15 10.09 -22.25
CA MET A 143 1.71 11.49 -22.22
C MET A 143 2.70 12.47 -22.84
N TYR A 144 4.01 12.22 -22.73
CA TYR A 144 5.04 13.17 -23.15
C TYR A 144 5.79 12.79 -24.45
N LYS A 145 5.79 11.52 -24.88
CA LYS A 145 6.39 11.11 -26.18
C LYS A 145 5.40 11.06 -27.35
N ASN A 146 4.10 11.16 -27.11
CA ASN A 146 3.13 11.53 -28.14
C ASN A 146 2.69 12.97 -27.87
N PRO A 147 3.51 13.99 -28.24
CA PRO A 147 2.95 15.32 -28.39
C PRO A 147 1.76 15.18 -29.33
N GLN A 148 0.62 15.71 -28.91
CA GLN A 148 -0.57 15.72 -29.73
C GLN A 148 -0.19 16.25 -31.11
N THR A 149 -0.13 15.36 -32.11
CA THR A 149 -0.29 15.74 -33.51
C THR A 149 -1.72 16.24 -33.65
N LYS A 150 -1.93 17.46 -33.17
CA LYS A 150 -3.10 18.27 -33.46
C LYS A 150 -2.87 18.79 -34.87
N GLY A 151 -3.70 18.31 -35.79
CA GLY A 151 -3.99 19.01 -37.04
C GLY A 151 -4.76 20.29 -36.80
#